data_AF-A0A2P5I1Y3-F1
#
_entry.id   AF-A0A2P5I1Y3-F1
#
_cell.length_a   1.000
_cell.length_b   1.000
_cell.length_c   1.000
_cell.angle_alpha   90.00
_cell.angle_beta   90.00
_cell.angle_gamma   90.00
#
_symmetry.space_group_name_H-M   'P 1'
#
loop_
_entity.id
_entity.type
_entity.pdbx_description
1 polymer ?
#
loop_
_entity_poly.entity_id
_entity_poly.type
_entity_poly.pdbx_seq_one_letter_code
_entity_poly.pdbx_strand_id
1 'polypeptide(L)'
;MANINYLLYESAAGYAVFEVVNQADSVGLQLKEVQNSLQNLATFSKHVKLVNFTPYRNAAETLENVNLISEGIMPDYLKSILELNLPQTSGKKSKIVLGVQDKKLAGEISSTFSGVECETNETSEVVADLLRGIRVHAEKLLKGLQDGDLGRAQLGMGHAYSRAKVKFSVHKNDNHIIQAIATLDALDKGINQGSMRVREWYGWHFPELVKIVSDNGTYAKLVLAIGHKKTLSDDRLHEIAAVIDDDGEKAQDIINAAKISMGLDITEADMIMVKSFATSVSKMADYRKSLSNSLDAKMGQVAPNLQCILGTPVAARLISHAGSLTNLAKYPASTLQILGAEKALFRALKTKGATPKYGLIYQSSFIGRAGPKVKGRISRYLANKCSMASRIDNFSEHPSARFGEVLRQQLEDRLEFYATGKKPIKNEEAMSNAMKAILGDGNDDLAIDTEMIDAHPAQEAEEGKKSKKDKKDKKRKSDAMDIDEPTEKSEKKDKKKRKSEADGDKKEKKKKKDKKPSALVSRGQKRKAGILDSPERQLDSGPGSAVKAADVKAQKPERQDKKAKKTKAQYTPALTQSLTHKKILDAQKWLLKGQKQREERAKARVVPPEKQAKRGGNGGS
;
A
#
# COMPACT_ATOMS: atom_id res chain seq x y z
N MET A 1 7.00 16.73 -54.20
CA MET A 1 6.75 16.63 -52.75
C MET A 1 5.59 17.55 -52.43
N ALA A 2 4.72 17.17 -51.49
CA ALA A 2 3.57 17.97 -51.11
C ALA A 2 4.04 19.15 -50.22
N ASN A 3 3.57 20.37 -50.52
CA ASN A 3 3.78 21.51 -49.62
C ASN A 3 2.83 21.33 -48.43
N ILE A 4 3.36 21.26 -47.21
CA ILE A 4 2.54 21.08 -46.01
C ILE A 4 1.85 22.42 -45.72
N ASN A 5 0.52 22.47 -45.68
CA ASN A 5 -0.22 23.71 -45.39
C ASN A 5 -0.38 23.92 -43.88
N TYR A 6 -0.86 22.88 -43.19
CA TYR A 6 -1.19 22.91 -41.77
C TYR A 6 -0.60 21.71 -41.03
N LEU A 7 -0.52 21.83 -39.71
CA LEU A 7 -0.09 20.79 -38.78
C LEU A 7 -1.10 20.70 -37.63
N LEU A 8 -1.59 19.49 -37.36
CA LEU A 8 -2.38 19.20 -36.17
C LEU A 8 -1.44 18.79 -35.03
N TYR A 9 -1.49 19.52 -33.91
CA TYR A 9 -0.77 19.17 -32.70
C TYR A 9 -1.74 18.84 -31.56
N GLU A 10 -1.63 17.60 -31.10
CA GLU A 10 -2.46 17.01 -30.06
C GLU A 10 -1.76 17.14 -28.71
N SER A 11 -2.44 17.71 -27.71
CA SER A 11 -1.87 18.01 -26.40
C SER A 11 -2.82 17.64 -25.26
N ALA A 12 -2.28 17.37 -24.07
CA ALA A 12 -3.07 17.12 -22.86
C ALA A 12 -3.91 18.35 -22.42
N ALA A 13 -3.62 19.54 -22.95
CA ALA A 13 -4.37 20.76 -22.69
C ALA A 13 -5.47 21.08 -23.73
N GLY A 14 -5.38 20.53 -24.94
CA GLY A 14 -6.26 20.85 -26.07
C GLY A 14 -5.69 20.44 -27.43
N TYR A 15 -6.38 20.82 -28.50
CA TYR A 15 -5.86 20.71 -29.86
C TYR A 15 -5.32 22.05 -30.35
N ALA A 16 -4.22 22.04 -31.08
CA ALA A 16 -3.67 23.21 -31.76
C ALA A 16 -3.56 22.96 -33.26
N VAL A 17 -4.01 23.93 -34.06
CA VAL A 17 -3.81 23.96 -35.51
C VAL A 17 -2.77 25.03 -35.82
N PHE A 18 -1.69 24.61 -36.47
CA PHE A 18 -0.62 25.49 -36.92
C PHE A 18 -0.58 25.58 -38.45
N GLU A 19 -0.19 26.73 -38.97
CA GLU A 19 0.07 27.03 -40.39
C GLU A 19 1.59 26.98 -40.63
N VAL A 20 2.00 26.32 -41.71
CA VAL A 20 3.42 26.26 -42.13
C VAL A 20 3.69 27.40 -43.11
N VAL A 21 4.30 28.47 -42.61
CA VAL A 21 4.57 29.70 -43.38
C VAL A 21 5.80 29.52 -44.27
N ASN A 22 6.83 28.84 -43.78
CA ASN A 22 8.03 28.50 -44.54
C ASN A 22 8.25 26.99 -44.46
N GLN A 23 8.16 26.30 -45.60
CA GLN A 23 8.48 24.88 -45.71
C GLN A 23 9.92 24.64 -45.20
N ALA A 24 10.13 23.52 -44.50
CA ALA A 24 11.48 23.08 -44.16
C ALA A 24 12.14 22.39 -45.36
N ASP A 25 13.47 22.47 -45.45
CA ASP A 25 14.22 21.84 -46.54
C ASP A 25 14.16 20.31 -46.42
N SER A 26 13.46 19.68 -47.37
CA SER A 26 13.29 18.22 -47.45
C SER A 26 14.55 17.47 -47.90
N VAL A 27 15.53 18.16 -48.51
CA VAL A 27 16.79 17.56 -48.98
C VAL A 27 17.89 17.79 -47.93
N GLY A 28 17.92 18.98 -47.34
CA GLY A 28 18.84 19.37 -46.27
C GLY A 28 18.42 18.95 -44.86
N LEU A 29 17.32 18.21 -44.67
CA LEU A 29 16.73 17.92 -43.35
C LEU A 29 17.72 17.29 -42.34
N GLN A 30 18.62 16.43 -42.83
CA GLN A 30 19.64 15.74 -42.03
C GLN A 30 20.91 16.59 -41.79
N LEU A 31 20.98 17.82 -42.32
CA LEU A 31 22.09 18.74 -42.06
C LEU A 31 22.02 19.28 -40.63
N LYS A 32 23.18 19.31 -39.95
CA LYS A 32 23.31 19.79 -38.57
C LYS A 32 22.81 21.23 -38.40
N GLU A 33 22.92 22.06 -39.42
CA GLU A 33 22.46 23.45 -39.42
C GLU A 33 20.93 23.54 -39.39
N VAL A 34 20.24 22.69 -40.14
CA VAL A 34 18.76 22.58 -40.12
C VAL A 34 18.29 22.00 -38.79
N GLN A 35 18.91 20.91 -38.31
CA GLN A 35 18.59 20.34 -36.99
C GLN A 35 18.82 21.36 -35.84
N ASN A 36 19.82 22.23 -35.95
CA ASN A 36 20.05 23.31 -35.00
C ASN A 36 19.05 24.46 -35.15
N SER A 37 18.55 24.75 -36.35
CA SER A 37 17.53 25.81 -36.57
C SER A 37 16.15 25.40 -36.03
N LEU A 38 15.80 24.11 -36.09
CA LEU A 38 14.60 23.55 -35.45
C LEU A 38 14.67 23.60 -33.91
N GLN A 39 15.85 23.37 -33.33
CA GLN A 39 16.08 23.47 -31.88
C GLN A 39 16.01 24.92 -31.35
N ASN A 40 16.23 25.93 -32.20
CA ASN A 40 16.21 27.33 -31.79
C ASN A 40 14.83 27.97 -32.05
N LEU A 41 14.17 28.43 -31.00
CA LEU A 41 12.82 28.99 -31.09
C LEU A 41 12.73 30.18 -32.07
N ALA A 42 13.71 31.08 -32.06
CA ALA A 42 13.72 32.28 -32.92
C ALA A 42 13.87 32.00 -34.42
N THR A 43 14.30 30.79 -34.80
CA THR A 43 14.26 30.27 -36.17
C THR A 43 13.03 29.41 -36.40
N PHE A 44 12.69 28.50 -35.49
CA PHE A 44 11.51 27.63 -35.62
C PHE A 44 10.19 28.40 -35.75
N SER A 45 10.01 29.50 -35.01
CA SER A 45 8.83 30.37 -35.08
C SER A 45 8.69 31.14 -36.40
N LYS A 46 9.66 31.03 -37.33
CA LYS A 46 9.54 31.52 -38.71
C LYS A 46 8.98 30.47 -39.67
N HIS A 47 9.08 29.18 -39.32
CA HIS A 47 8.49 28.09 -40.08
C HIS A 47 7.02 27.89 -39.74
N VAL A 48 6.68 27.97 -38.45
CA VAL A 48 5.38 27.54 -37.92
C VAL A 48 4.68 28.68 -37.17
N LYS A 49 3.42 28.94 -37.52
CA LYS A 49 2.55 29.98 -36.94
C LYS A 49 1.29 29.35 -36.35
N LEU A 50 0.96 29.68 -35.10
CA LEU A 50 -0.30 29.22 -34.49
C LEU A 50 -1.49 29.92 -35.17
N VAL A 51 -2.45 29.13 -35.67
CA VAL A 51 -3.74 29.61 -36.19
C VAL A 51 -4.75 29.67 -35.05
N ASN A 52 -4.94 28.54 -34.36
CA ASN A 52 -5.91 28.38 -33.29
C ASN A 52 -5.41 27.35 -32.27
N PHE A 53 -5.62 27.61 -31.00
CA PHE A 53 -5.49 26.64 -29.91
C PHE A 53 -6.82 26.57 -29.18
N THR A 54 -7.44 25.39 -29.19
CA THR A 54 -8.73 25.14 -28.55
C THR A 54 -8.53 24.21 -27.35
N PRO A 55 -8.56 24.73 -26.11
CA PRO A 55 -8.42 23.90 -24.92
C PRO A 55 -9.66 23.00 -24.70
N TYR A 56 -9.50 21.89 -23.99
CA TYR A 56 -10.65 21.09 -23.55
C TYR A 56 -11.44 21.81 -22.44
N ARG A 57 -12.74 21.56 -22.36
CA ARG A 57 -13.62 22.21 -21.37
C ARG A 57 -13.63 21.50 -20.03
N ASN A 58 -13.53 20.17 -20.05
CA ASN A 58 -13.62 19.32 -18.85
C ASN A 58 -12.70 18.09 -18.96
N ALA A 59 -12.09 17.67 -17.86
CA ALA A 59 -11.19 16.51 -17.82
C ALA A 59 -11.86 15.17 -18.20
N ALA A 60 -13.19 15.08 -18.10
CA ALA A 60 -13.96 13.93 -18.63
C ALA A 60 -13.95 13.91 -20.17
N GLU A 61 -14.30 15.03 -20.81
CA GLU A 61 -14.21 15.25 -22.25
C GLU A 61 -12.75 15.03 -22.73
N THR A 62 -11.75 15.51 -21.97
CA THR A 62 -10.33 15.23 -22.30
C THR A 62 -9.98 13.75 -22.24
N LEU A 63 -10.51 12.99 -21.27
CA LEU A 63 -10.23 11.54 -21.14
C LEU A 63 -10.88 10.76 -22.30
N GLU A 64 -12.09 11.13 -22.69
CA GLU A 64 -12.80 10.57 -23.83
C GLU A 64 -12.04 10.83 -25.15
N ASN A 65 -11.68 12.10 -25.42
CA ASN A 65 -10.86 12.46 -26.58
C ASN A 65 -9.53 11.68 -26.61
N VAL A 66 -8.82 11.58 -25.47
CA VAL A 66 -7.53 10.84 -25.39
C VAL A 66 -7.70 9.32 -25.56
N ASN A 67 -8.82 8.73 -25.15
CA ASN A 67 -9.11 7.32 -25.43
C ASN A 67 -9.35 7.10 -26.93
N LEU A 68 -10.18 7.92 -27.57
CA LEU A 68 -10.48 7.85 -29.00
C LEU A 68 -9.22 8.05 -29.86
N ILE A 69 -8.43 9.10 -29.60
CA ILE A 69 -7.10 9.29 -30.22
C ILE A 69 -6.24 8.02 -30.05
N SER A 70 -6.20 7.45 -28.84
CA SER A 70 -5.38 6.26 -28.53
C SER A 70 -5.83 5.00 -29.26
N GLU A 71 -7.03 4.96 -29.82
CA GLU A 71 -7.54 3.86 -30.65
C GLU A 71 -7.40 4.18 -32.16
N GLY A 72 -7.21 5.46 -32.48
CA GLY A 72 -7.02 6.03 -33.83
C GLY A 72 -8.24 6.78 -34.36
N ILE A 73 -9.28 6.92 -33.53
CA ILE A 73 -10.61 7.41 -33.90
C ILE A 73 -10.68 8.92 -33.74
N MET A 74 -11.23 9.64 -34.73
CA MET A 74 -11.44 11.10 -34.65
C MET A 74 -12.65 11.46 -33.78
N PRO A 75 -12.49 12.23 -32.69
CA PRO A 75 -13.61 12.73 -31.91
C PRO A 75 -14.40 13.84 -32.62
N ASP A 76 -15.70 13.96 -32.34
CA ASP A 76 -16.55 15.07 -32.84
C ASP A 76 -16.02 16.46 -32.45
N TYR A 77 -15.33 16.57 -31.31
CA TYR A 77 -14.68 17.81 -30.88
C TYR A 77 -13.51 18.20 -31.80
N LEU A 78 -12.67 17.23 -32.18
CA LEU A 78 -11.59 17.44 -33.16
C LEU A 78 -12.18 17.77 -34.55
N LYS A 79 -13.21 17.04 -34.98
CA LYS A 79 -13.91 17.30 -36.25
C LYS A 79 -14.42 18.75 -36.31
N SER A 80 -15.07 19.22 -35.25
CA SER A 80 -15.55 20.61 -35.12
C SER A 80 -14.41 21.64 -35.21
N ILE A 81 -13.24 21.31 -34.64
CA ILE A 81 -12.05 22.17 -34.68
C ILE A 81 -11.42 22.19 -36.09
N LEU A 82 -11.43 21.07 -36.82
CA LEU A 82 -10.95 21.02 -38.20
C LEU A 82 -11.90 21.77 -39.16
N GLU A 83 -13.23 21.62 -38.99
CA GLU A 83 -14.24 22.36 -39.75
C GLU A 83 -14.14 23.88 -39.58
N LEU A 84 -13.77 24.35 -38.38
CA LEU A 84 -13.61 25.78 -38.08
C LEU A 84 -12.32 26.39 -38.62
N ASN A 85 -11.23 25.61 -38.72
CA ASN A 85 -9.89 26.13 -38.99
C ASN A 85 -9.34 25.82 -40.40
N LEU A 86 -9.89 24.82 -41.10
CA LEU A 86 -9.47 24.48 -42.46
C LEU A 86 -10.41 25.13 -43.49
N PRO A 87 -9.88 25.79 -44.55
CA PRO A 87 -10.73 26.37 -45.57
C PRO A 87 -11.50 25.29 -46.36
N GLN A 88 -12.81 25.49 -46.55
CA GLN A 88 -13.68 24.58 -47.27
C GLN A 88 -13.29 24.50 -48.76
N THR A 89 -12.59 23.43 -49.16
CA THR A 89 -12.16 23.18 -50.54
C THR A 89 -12.81 21.92 -51.10
N SER A 90 -13.37 22.00 -52.32
CA SER A 90 -13.70 20.79 -53.08
C SER A 90 -12.40 20.21 -53.65
N GLY A 91 -12.00 19.00 -53.24
CA GLY A 91 -10.71 18.36 -53.54
C GLY A 91 -10.36 18.08 -55.03
N LYS A 92 -11.10 18.67 -55.98
CA LYS A 92 -10.93 18.54 -57.44
C LYS A 92 -9.99 19.57 -58.08
N LYS A 93 -9.63 20.65 -57.37
CA LYS A 93 -8.75 21.73 -57.89
C LYS A 93 -7.63 22.15 -56.94
N SER A 94 -7.90 22.12 -55.63
CA SER A 94 -6.94 22.43 -54.58
C SER A 94 -7.21 21.49 -53.40
N LYS A 95 -6.20 20.72 -53.00
CA LYS A 95 -6.20 19.95 -51.76
C LYS A 95 -5.41 20.71 -50.69
N ILE A 96 -5.75 20.52 -49.44
CA ILE A 96 -5.05 21.08 -48.29
C ILE A 96 -4.22 19.96 -47.64
N VAL A 97 -2.92 20.17 -47.48
CA VAL A 97 -2.03 19.18 -46.87
C VAL A 97 -1.97 19.41 -45.36
N LEU A 98 -2.44 18.44 -44.58
CA LEU A 98 -2.43 18.46 -43.11
C LEU A 98 -1.43 17.42 -42.59
N GLY A 99 -0.42 17.85 -41.83
CA GLY A 99 0.44 16.93 -41.09
C GLY A 99 -0.23 16.43 -39.81
N VAL A 100 -0.35 15.12 -39.66
CA VAL A 100 -0.97 14.42 -38.52
C VAL A 100 0.01 13.40 -37.95
N GLN A 101 -0.03 13.16 -36.63
CA GLN A 101 0.95 12.30 -35.97
C GLN A 101 0.66 10.79 -36.13
N ASP A 102 -0.61 10.37 -36.09
CA ASP A 102 -1.04 8.98 -36.30
C ASP A 102 -1.64 8.78 -37.70
N LYS A 103 -1.26 7.66 -38.31
CA LYS A 103 -1.72 7.15 -39.60
C LYS A 103 -3.18 6.70 -39.60
N LYS A 104 -3.69 6.18 -38.48
CA LYS A 104 -5.12 5.86 -38.34
C LYS A 104 -5.97 7.13 -38.39
N LEU A 105 -5.63 8.09 -37.55
CA LEU A 105 -6.29 9.38 -37.47
C LEU A 105 -6.22 10.15 -38.81
N ALA A 106 -5.09 10.09 -39.51
CA ALA A 106 -4.96 10.59 -40.87
C ALA A 106 -5.93 9.94 -41.88
N GLY A 107 -6.19 8.63 -41.75
CA GLY A 107 -7.19 7.90 -42.53
C GLY A 107 -8.62 8.35 -42.26
N GLU A 108 -8.97 8.61 -41.01
CA GLU A 108 -10.31 9.08 -40.63
C GLU A 108 -10.56 10.57 -40.95
N ILE A 109 -9.53 11.41 -40.81
CA ILE A 109 -9.59 12.82 -41.23
C ILE A 109 -9.75 12.89 -42.76
N SER A 110 -8.97 12.13 -43.53
CA SER A 110 -9.08 12.16 -45.00
C SER A 110 -10.36 11.51 -45.54
N SER A 111 -10.95 10.52 -44.85
CA SER A 111 -12.26 9.98 -45.22
C SER A 111 -13.42 10.94 -44.89
N THR A 112 -13.31 11.68 -43.79
CA THR A 112 -14.31 12.70 -43.39
C THR A 112 -14.20 13.97 -44.25
N PHE A 113 -12.98 14.40 -44.57
CA PHE A 113 -12.69 15.66 -45.25
C PHE A 113 -12.05 15.42 -46.63
N SER A 114 -12.88 15.13 -47.64
CA SER A 114 -12.43 14.87 -49.03
C SER A 114 -11.62 15.99 -49.73
N GLY A 115 -11.48 17.17 -49.10
CA GLY A 115 -10.59 18.25 -49.53
C GLY A 115 -9.20 18.27 -48.87
N VAL A 116 -8.96 17.40 -47.89
CA VAL A 116 -7.76 17.36 -47.05
C VAL A 116 -6.95 16.09 -47.32
N GLU A 117 -5.67 16.27 -47.66
CA GLU A 117 -4.70 15.20 -47.84
C GLU A 117 -3.83 15.14 -46.57
N CYS A 118 -3.86 14.01 -45.87
CA CYS A 118 -3.18 13.87 -44.59
C CYS A 118 -1.80 13.24 -44.76
N GLU A 119 -0.76 14.01 -44.49
CA GLU A 119 0.64 13.56 -44.45
C GLU A 119 1.00 13.17 -43.01
N THR A 120 1.92 12.22 -42.85
CA THR A 120 2.23 11.60 -41.55
C THR A 120 3.72 11.36 -41.37
N ASN A 121 4.14 11.07 -40.14
CA ASN A 121 5.53 10.76 -39.80
C ASN A 121 6.12 9.58 -40.59
N GLU A 122 5.30 8.66 -41.10
CA GLU A 122 5.73 7.53 -41.94
C GLU A 122 5.85 7.88 -43.43
N THR A 123 5.19 8.95 -43.88
CA THR A 123 5.10 9.35 -45.30
C THR A 123 5.98 10.56 -45.61
N SER A 124 6.25 11.41 -44.61
CA SER A 124 7.09 12.60 -44.74
C SER A 124 7.90 12.87 -43.46
N GLU A 125 9.23 12.70 -43.54
CA GLU A 125 10.16 13.09 -42.46
C GLU A 125 10.03 14.58 -42.10
N VAL A 126 9.62 15.41 -43.06
CA VAL A 126 9.39 16.86 -42.88
C VAL A 126 8.24 17.11 -41.90
N VAL A 127 7.15 16.33 -41.96
CA VAL A 127 6.05 16.42 -40.99
C VAL A 127 6.53 15.98 -39.60
N ALA A 128 7.32 14.90 -39.52
CA ALA A 128 7.83 14.39 -38.25
C ALA A 128 8.68 15.42 -37.51
N ASP A 129 9.62 16.07 -38.18
CA ASP A 129 10.50 17.05 -37.53
C ASP A 129 9.81 18.40 -37.26
N LEU A 130 8.81 18.80 -38.04
CA LEU A 130 7.97 19.96 -37.72
C LEU A 130 7.07 19.70 -36.51
N LEU A 131 6.39 18.55 -36.42
CA LEU A 131 5.59 18.17 -35.24
C LEU A 131 6.47 17.99 -33.99
N ARG A 132 7.69 17.46 -34.14
CA ARG A 132 8.71 17.38 -33.08
C ARG A 132 9.16 18.76 -32.62
N GLY A 133 9.40 19.70 -33.55
CA GLY A 133 9.73 21.10 -33.24
C GLY A 133 8.61 21.80 -32.48
N ILE A 134 7.35 21.62 -32.89
CA ILE A 134 6.18 22.10 -32.15
C ILE A 134 6.19 21.52 -30.72
N ARG A 135 6.42 20.21 -30.57
CA ARG A 135 6.45 19.55 -29.25
C ARG A 135 7.58 20.08 -28.34
N VAL A 136 8.75 20.41 -28.89
CA VAL A 136 9.88 20.99 -28.14
C VAL A 136 9.59 22.41 -27.65
N HIS A 137 8.90 23.22 -28.45
CA HIS A 137 8.61 24.62 -28.15
C HIS A 137 7.16 24.86 -27.65
N ALA A 138 6.40 23.81 -27.37
CA ALA A 138 4.94 23.85 -27.19
C ALA A 138 4.48 24.90 -26.16
N GLU A 139 5.11 24.94 -24.98
CA GLU A 139 4.78 25.89 -23.89
C GLU A 139 4.92 27.36 -24.32
N LYS A 140 5.78 27.65 -25.31
CA LYS A 140 6.06 29.01 -25.80
C LYS A 140 5.36 29.35 -27.11
N LEU A 141 4.86 28.35 -27.83
CA LEU A 141 4.07 28.51 -29.05
C LEU A 141 2.56 28.61 -28.75
N LEU A 142 2.08 27.91 -27.71
CA LEU A 142 0.68 27.92 -27.29
C LEU A 142 0.35 29.18 -26.46
N LYS A 143 -0.06 30.24 -27.16
CA LYS A 143 -0.48 31.50 -26.53
C LYS A 143 -1.69 31.27 -25.59
N GLY A 144 -1.55 31.64 -24.32
CA GLY A 144 -2.63 31.61 -23.33
C GLY A 144 -2.46 30.61 -22.18
N LEU A 145 -1.47 29.71 -22.24
CA LEU A 145 -1.03 28.91 -21.09
C LEU A 145 0.00 29.67 -20.25
N GLN A 146 0.14 29.32 -18.96
CA GLN A 146 1.29 29.72 -18.14
C GLN A 146 2.38 28.64 -18.17
N ASP A 147 3.63 29.03 -17.91
CA ASP A 147 4.76 28.11 -17.84
C ASP A 147 4.47 26.99 -16.81
N GLY A 148 4.48 25.73 -17.27
CA GLY A 148 4.21 24.55 -16.44
C GLY A 148 2.75 24.07 -16.37
N ASP A 149 1.77 24.81 -16.90
CA ASP A 149 0.38 24.34 -17.00
C ASP A 149 0.29 23.06 -17.83
N LEU A 150 1.06 23.00 -18.93
CA LEU A 150 1.14 21.83 -19.81
C LEU A 150 1.62 20.58 -19.07
N GLY A 151 2.68 20.69 -18.26
CA GLY A 151 3.18 19.58 -17.42
C GLY A 151 2.16 19.13 -16.36
N ARG A 152 1.39 20.07 -15.79
CA ARG A 152 0.31 19.75 -14.86
C ARG A 152 -0.85 19.02 -15.54
N ALA A 153 -1.24 19.45 -16.75
CA ALA A 153 -2.26 18.78 -17.57
C ALA A 153 -1.82 17.37 -17.97
N GLN A 154 -0.58 17.20 -18.43
CA GLN A 154 0.00 15.89 -18.76
C GLN A 154 -0.01 14.93 -17.56
N LEU A 155 0.36 15.40 -16.36
CA LEU A 155 0.33 14.59 -15.14
C LEU A 155 -1.11 14.25 -14.71
N GLY A 156 -2.06 15.16 -14.87
CA GLY A 156 -3.48 14.89 -14.62
C GLY A 156 -4.04 13.82 -15.56
N MET A 157 -3.80 13.99 -16.88
CA MET A 157 -4.32 13.10 -17.91
C MET A 157 -3.63 11.73 -17.93
N GLY A 158 -2.31 11.66 -17.75
CA GLY A 158 -1.60 10.39 -17.64
C GLY A 158 -2.13 9.52 -16.49
N HIS A 159 -2.43 10.13 -15.34
CA HIS A 159 -3.09 9.45 -14.23
C HIS A 159 -4.54 9.06 -14.53
N ALA A 160 -5.31 9.89 -15.24
CA ALA A 160 -6.70 9.59 -15.60
C ALA A 160 -6.78 8.40 -16.58
N TYR A 161 -6.06 8.48 -17.70
CA TYR A 161 -5.96 7.43 -18.72
C TYR A 161 -5.48 6.10 -18.12
N SER A 162 -4.39 6.12 -17.34
CA SER A 162 -3.87 4.90 -16.71
C SER A 162 -4.86 4.26 -15.74
N ARG A 163 -5.61 5.05 -14.95
CA ARG A 163 -6.63 4.51 -14.05
C ARG A 163 -7.82 3.91 -14.80
N ALA A 164 -8.26 4.54 -15.89
CA ALA A 164 -9.34 4.03 -16.73
C ALA A 164 -8.92 2.71 -17.39
N LYS A 165 -7.76 2.69 -18.07
CA LYS A 165 -7.25 1.54 -18.82
C LYS A 165 -6.91 0.33 -17.94
N VAL A 166 -6.57 0.54 -16.67
CA VAL A 166 -6.30 -0.51 -15.66
C VAL A 166 -7.55 -0.83 -14.81
N LYS A 167 -8.71 -0.23 -15.09
CA LYS A 167 -9.96 -0.34 -14.30
C LYS A 167 -9.70 -0.17 -12.79
N PHE A 168 -8.96 0.85 -12.39
CA PHE A 168 -8.50 1.04 -11.00
C PHE A 168 -9.68 1.31 -10.02
N SER A 169 -10.23 0.25 -9.44
CA SER A 169 -11.38 0.31 -8.54
C SER A 169 -11.01 0.91 -7.17
N VAL A 170 -11.63 2.04 -6.84
CA VAL A 170 -11.53 2.68 -5.52
C VAL A 170 -12.05 1.77 -4.39
N HIS A 171 -12.99 0.87 -4.69
CA HIS A 171 -13.57 -0.03 -3.69
C HIS A 171 -12.54 -1.04 -3.16
N LYS A 172 -11.56 -1.42 -3.97
CA LYS A 172 -10.48 -2.36 -3.63
C LYS A 172 -9.24 -1.69 -3.00
N ASN A 173 -9.33 -0.40 -2.65
CA ASN A 173 -8.24 0.37 -2.04
C ASN A 173 -7.95 -0.08 -0.59
N ASP A 174 -6.88 -0.85 -0.43
CA ASP A 174 -6.39 -1.40 0.85
C ASP A 174 -5.72 -0.35 1.76
N ASN A 175 -5.28 0.79 1.24
CA ASN A 175 -4.66 1.86 2.02
C ASN A 175 -5.58 2.35 3.16
N HIS A 176 -6.91 2.40 2.93
CA HIS A 176 -7.86 2.76 3.98
C HIS A 176 -7.83 1.79 5.17
N ILE A 177 -7.66 0.48 4.92
CA ILE A 177 -7.52 -0.55 5.96
C ILE A 177 -6.19 -0.35 6.73
N ILE A 178 -5.11 -0.03 6.02
CA ILE A 178 -3.78 0.20 6.60
C ILE A 178 -3.80 1.42 7.55
N GLN A 179 -4.41 2.54 7.13
CA GLN A 179 -4.53 3.73 8.00
C GLN A 179 -5.54 3.50 9.14
N ALA A 180 -6.64 2.79 8.90
CA ALA A 180 -7.64 2.49 9.93
C ALA A 180 -7.06 1.63 11.07
N ILE A 181 -6.29 0.58 10.78
CA ILE A 181 -5.68 -0.23 11.86
C ILE A 181 -4.53 0.51 12.56
N ALA A 182 -3.75 1.33 11.84
CA ALA A 182 -2.70 2.15 12.45
C ALA A 182 -3.28 3.23 13.39
N THR A 183 -4.40 3.85 13.01
CA THR A 183 -5.11 4.81 13.86
C THR A 183 -5.85 4.12 15.02
N LEU A 184 -6.39 2.91 14.83
CA LEU A 184 -6.96 2.10 15.92
C LEU A 184 -5.91 1.71 16.97
N ASP A 185 -4.75 1.17 16.55
CA ASP A 185 -3.66 0.82 17.47
C ASP A 185 -3.07 2.07 18.19
N ALA A 186 -3.11 3.25 17.54
CA ALA A 186 -2.75 4.52 18.17
C ALA A 186 -3.82 5.04 19.16
N LEU A 187 -5.10 4.91 18.83
CA LEU A 187 -6.23 5.25 19.70
C LEU A 187 -6.25 4.37 20.94
N ASP A 188 -6.03 3.05 20.81
CA ASP A 188 -5.97 2.14 21.95
C ASP A 188 -4.88 2.54 22.94
N LYS A 189 -3.72 2.99 22.47
CA LYS A 189 -2.68 3.57 23.33
C LYS A 189 -3.13 4.90 23.94
N GLY A 190 -3.69 5.81 23.14
CA GLY A 190 -4.13 7.14 23.59
C GLY A 190 -5.24 7.08 24.64
N ILE A 191 -6.25 6.24 24.45
CA ILE A 191 -7.35 5.99 25.39
C ILE A 191 -6.78 5.45 26.71
N ASN A 192 -5.90 4.44 26.68
CA ASN A 192 -5.33 3.90 27.91
C ASN A 192 -4.47 4.94 28.66
N GLN A 193 -3.67 5.74 27.96
CA GLN A 193 -2.90 6.83 28.60
C GLN A 193 -3.83 7.93 29.15
N GLY A 194 -4.90 8.27 28.44
CA GLY A 194 -5.93 9.21 28.88
C GLY A 194 -6.68 8.71 30.12
N SER A 195 -7.24 7.51 30.09
CA SER A 195 -7.98 6.90 31.21
C SER A 195 -7.12 6.72 32.45
N MET A 196 -5.84 6.34 32.33
CA MET A 196 -4.91 6.34 33.47
C MET A 196 -4.77 7.74 34.06
N ARG A 197 -4.64 8.78 33.23
CA ARG A 197 -4.49 10.16 33.72
C ARG A 197 -5.80 10.76 34.28
N VAL A 198 -6.96 10.38 33.75
CA VAL A 198 -8.28 10.71 34.36
C VAL A 198 -8.41 10.05 35.73
N ARG A 199 -8.04 8.76 35.86
CA ARG A 199 -8.02 8.02 37.13
C ARG A 199 -7.07 8.61 38.16
N GLU A 200 -5.86 9.02 37.76
CA GLU A 200 -4.93 9.73 38.63
C GLU A 200 -5.53 11.04 39.13
N TRP A 201 -6.03 11.90 38.22
CA TRP A 201 -6.47 13.25 38.56
C TRP A 201 -7.77 13.25 39.39
N TYR A 202 -8.79 12.50 38.97
CA TYR A 202 -10.05 12.37 39.72
C TYR A 202 -9.88 11.52 40.99
N GLY A 203 -8.87 10.65 41.05
CA GLY A 203 -8.51 9.87 42.23
C GLY A 203 -8.09 10.71 43.45
N TRP A 204 -7.72 11.99 43.28
CA TRP A 204 -7.55 12.91 44.42
C TRP A 204 -8.90 13.34 45.03
N HIS A 205 -9.98 13.37 44.23
CA HIS A 205 -11.34 13.69 44.70
C HIS A 205 -12.05 12.50 45.31
N PHE A 206 -11.96 11.35 44.62
CA PHE A 206 -12.73 10.15 44.95
C PHE A 206 -11.88 8.89 44.68
N PRO A 207 -10.89 8.57 45.53
CA PRO A 207 -9.95 7.46 45.33
C PRO A 207 -10.62 6.08 45.36
N GLU A 208 -11.78 5.95 46.01
CA GLU A 208 -12.52 4.69 46.12
C GLU A 208 -13.06 4.21 44.76
N LEU A 209 -13.47 5.12 43.88
CA LEU A 209 -14.04 4.79 42.55
C LEU A 209 -13.08 3.95 41.68
N VAL A 210 -11.77 4.15 41.84
CA VAL A 210 -10.72 3.40 41.10
C VAL A 210 -10.65 1.93 41.54
N LYS A 211 -11.14 1.59 42.75
CA LYS A 211 -11.21 0.21 43.25
C LYS A 211 -12.47 -0.50 42.76
N ILE A 212 -13.59 0.22 42.67
CA ILE A 212 -14.90 -0.33 42.28
C ILE A 212 -14.96 -0.55 40.75
N VAL A 213 -14.49 0.42 39.97
CA VAL A 213 -14.68 0.43 38.51
C VAL A 213 -13.37 0.11 37.79
N SER A 214 -13.27 -1.14 37.32
CA SER A 214 -12.06 -1.68 36.69
C SER A 214 -11.87 -1.30 35.21
N ASP A 215 -12.95 -1.02 34.45
CA ASP A 215 -12.86 -0.60 33.03
C ASP A 215 -12.50 0.89 32.85
N ASN A 216 -11.71 1.16 31.83
CA ASN A 216 -11.17 2.48 31.48
C ASN A 216 -12.17 3.39 30.74
N GLY A 217 -13.16 2.81 30.05
CA GLY A 217 -14.20 3.53 29.33
C GLY A 217 -15.36 3.95 30.22
N THR A 218 -15.93 3.02 30.99
CA THR A 218 -17.01 3.31 31.94
C THR A 218 -16.56 4.28 33.03
N TYR A 219 -15.32 4.14 33.56
CA TYR A 219 -14.76 5.11 34.51
C TYR A 219 -14.78 6.55 33.97
N ALA A 220 -14.39 6.75 32.71
CA ALA A 220 -14.41 8.09 32.10
C ALA A 220 -15.84 8.65 31.96
N LYS A 221 -16.84 7.80 31.72
CA LYS A 221 -18.26 8.22 31.65
C LYS A 221 -18.84 8.51 33.04
N LEU A 222 -18.47 7.74 34.06
CA LEU A 222 -18.89 7.95 35.45
C LEU A 222 -18.36 9.28 36.01
N VAL A 223 -17.12 9.66 35.72
CA VAL A 223 -16.56 10.98 36.13
C VAL A 223 -17.40 12.15 35.58
N LEU A 224 -18.03 12.00 34.41
CA LEU A 224 -18.91 13.01 33.84
C LEU A 224 -20.26 13.11 34.58
N ALA A 225 -20.88 11.96 34.84
CA ALA A 225 -22.18 11.83 35.50
C ALA A 225 -22.12 12.24 36.99
N ILE A 226 -21.12 11.74 37.73
CA ILE A 226 -20.92 12.01 39.16
C ILE A 226 -20.55 13.48 39.38
N GLY A 227 -19.44 13.95 38.80
CA GLY A 227 -18.91 15.29 39.04
C GLY A 227 -18.36 15.47 40.45
N HIS A 228 -19.02 16.28 41.29
CA HIS A 228 -18.60 16.46 42.69
C HIS A 228 -19.23 15.39 43.58
N LYS A 229 -18.44 14.79 44.47
CA LYS A 229 -18.90 13.74 45.42
C LYS A 229 -20.07 14.18 46.31
N LYS A 230 -20.22 15.49 46.54
CA LYS A 230 -21.32 16.11 47.32
C LYS A 230 -22.66 16.13 46.57
N THR A 231 -22.65 15.95 45.25
CA THR A 231 -23.85 15.95 44.38
C THR A 231 -24.34 14.52 44.10
N LEU A 232 -24.05 13.58 45.02
CA LEU A 232 -24.38 12.17 44.91
C LEU A 232 -25.37 11.77 46.01
N SER A 233 -26.63 11.66 45.62
CA SER A 233 -27.74 11.13 46.42
C SER A 233 -28.28 9.85 45.79
N ASP A 234 -29.08 9.10 46.55
CA ASP A 234 -29.72 7.85 46.10
C ASP A 234 -30.68 8.11 44.93
N ASP A 235 -31.19 9.34 44.74
CA ASP A 235 -32.01 9.72 43.58
C ASP A 235 -31.26 9.57 42.24
N ARG A 236 -29.93 9.74 42.26
CA ARG A 236 -29.07 9.65 41.07
C ARG A 236 -28.54 8.24 40.81
N LEU A 237 -28.98 7.25 41.59
CA LEU A 237 -28.66 5.83 41.41
C LEU A 237 -29.00 5.37 39.99
N HIS A 238 -30.17 5.75 39.46
CA HIS A 238 -30.58 5.40 38.09
C HIS A 238 -29.66 5.99 37.01
N GLU A 239 -29.18 7.23 37.18
CA GLU A 239 -28.21 7.85 36.25
C GLU A 239 -26.84 7.13 36.28
N ILE A 240 -26.45 6.61 37.44
CA ILE A 240 -25.19 5.87 37.61
C ILE A 240 -25.33 4.44 37.05
N ALA A 241 -26.42 3.74 37.36
CA ALA A 241 -26.68 2.37 36.89
C ALA A 241 -26.67 2.30 35.35
N ALA A 242 -27.33 3.25 34.67
CA ALA A 242 -27.35 3.34 33.21
C ALA A 242 -25.97 3.56 32.55
N VAL A 243 -24.93 3.91 33.33
CA VAL A 243 -23.53 4.06 32.87
C VAL A 243 -22.67 2.83 33.17
N ILE A 244 -23.17 1.90 33.99
CA ILE A 244 -22.51 0.62 34.37
C ILE A 244 -23.36 -0.57 33.89
N ASP A 245 -23.99 -0.44 32.72
CA ASP A 245 -24.79 -1.50 32.07
C ASP A 245 -25.86 -2.12 33.02
N ASP A 246 -26.53 -1.26 33.80
CA ASP A 246 -27.57 -1.55 34.81
C ASP A 246 -27.12 -2.40 36.02
N ASP A 247 -25.82 -2.45 36.30
CA ASP A 247 -25.23 -3.15 37.45
C ASP A 247 -25.46 -2.40 38.79
N GLY A 248 -26.67 -2.52 39.32
CA GLY A 248 -27.19 -1.77 40.47
C GLY A 248 -26.41 -1.95 41.78
N GLU A 249 -25.77 -3.11 42.00
CA GLU A 249 -24.91 -3.32 43.18
C GLU A 249 -23.72 -2.35 43.16
N LYS A 250 -23.08 -2.18 42.00
CA LYS A 250 -21.96 -1.24 41.82
C LYS A 250 -22.41 0.22 41.92
N ALA A 251 -23.62 0.54 41.46
CA ALA A 251 -24.18 1.88 41.64
C ALA A 251 -24.35 2.22 43.14
N GLN A 252 -24.89 1.29 43.93
CA GLN A 252 -25.04 1.47 45.38
C GLN A 252 -23.69 1.51 46.11
N ASP A 253 -22.73 0.67 45.73
CA ASP A 253 -21.36 0.71 46.27
C ASP A 253 -20.65 2.03 45.99
N ILE A 254 -20.86 2.65 44.82
CA ILE A 254 -20.33 3.98 44.50
C ILE A 254 -20.95 5.06 45.40
N ILE A 255 -22.26 5.00 45.65
CA ILE A 255 -22.95 5.95 46.54
C ILE A 255 -22.50 5.76 48.00
N ASN A 256 -22.40 4.52 48.47
CA ASN A 256 -21.88 4.18 49.80
C ASN A 256 -20.42 4.62 49.97
N ALA A 257 -19.58 4.40 48.96
CA ALA A 257 -18.20 4.87 48.96
C ALA A 257 -18.10 6.39 48.95
N ALA A 258 -18.98 7.11 48.25
CA ALA A 258 -19.02 8.58 48.26
C ALA A 258 -19.37 9.12 49.66
N LYS A 259 -20.35 8.50 50.35
CA LYS A 259 -20.73 8.82 51.75
C LYS A 259 -19.57 8.62 52.74
N ILE A 260 -18.60 7.76 52.43
CA ILE A 260 -17.44 7.41 53.29
C ILE A 260 -16.12 8.03 52.76
N SER A 261 -16.13 8.72 51.60
CA SER A 261 -14.91 9.07 50.86
C SER A 261 -14.07 10.16 51.54
N MET A 262 -12.84 9.77 51.89
CA MET A 262 -11.80 10.63 52.49
C MET A 262 -11.02 11.47 51.45
N GLY A 263 -11.43 11.45 50.16
CA GLY A 263 -10.79 12.26 49.11
C GLY A 263 -10.98 13.77 49.29
N LEU A 264 -10.09 14.56 48.71
CA LEU A 264 -10.07 16.02 48.84
C LEU A 264 -11.21 16.68 48.06
N ASP A 265 -11.76 17.79 48.55
CA ASP A 265 -12.67 18.60 47.74
C ASP A 265 -11.91 19.36 46.65
N ILE A 266 -12.30 19.15 45.39
CA ILE A 266 -11.72 19.80 44.21
C ILE A 266 -12.53 21.06 43.86
N THR A 267 -11.87 22.11 43.36
CA THR A 267 -12.52 23.36 42.93
C THR A 267 -13.41 23.15 41.70
N GLU A 268 -14.39 24.03 41.47
CA GLU A 268 -15.26 23.93 40.29
C GLU A 268 -14.46 24.11 38.98
N ALA A 269 -13.45 24.98 38.96
CA ALA A 269 -12.56 25.18 37.81
C ALA A 269 -11.76 23.92 37.48
N ASP A 270 -11.15 23.28 38.49
CA ASP A 270 -10.44 22.02 38.31
C ASP A 270 -11.39 20.88 37.89
N MET A 271 -12.61 20.84 38.44
CA MET A 271 -13.64 19.86 38.07
C MET A 271 -14.06 20.02 36.59
N ILE A 272 -14.21 21.25 36.10
CA ILE A 272 -14.47 21.53 34.68
C ILE A 272 -13.31 21.02 33.82
N MET A 273 -12.05 21.20 34.25
CA MET A 273 -10.88 20.68 33.55
C MET A 273 -10.88 19.15 33.52
N VAL A 274 -11.13 18.48 34.65
CA VAL A 274 -11.25 17.01 34.71
C VAL A 274 -12.39 16.50 33.83
N LYS A 275 -13.56 17.12 33.86
CA LYS A 275 -14.70 16.76 33.00
C LYS A 275 -14.41 16.98 31.52
N SER A 276 -13.74 18.05 31.11
CA SER A 276 -13.39 18.27 29.70
C SER A 276 -12.41 17.21 29.18
N PHE A 277 -11.46 16.79 30.01
CA PHE A 277 -10.52 15.72 29.70
C PHE A 277 -11.21 14.34 29.66
N ALA A 278 -12.06 14.01 30.64
CA ALA A 278 -12.86 12.78 30.64
C ALA A 278 -13.84 12.71 29.44
N THR A 279 -14.43 13.84 29.04
CA THR A 279 -15.26 13.96 27.82
C THR A 279 -14.45 13.63 26.58
N SER A 280 -13.21 14.10 26.50
CA SER A 280 -12.30 13.84 25.39
C SER A 280 -11.92 12.35 25.32
N VAL A 281 -11.61 11.73 26.46
CA VAL A 281 -11.32 10.28 26.55
C VAL A 281 -12.54 9.43 26.16
N SER A 282 -13.75 9.79 26.61
CA SER A 282 -14.99 9.11 26.18
C SER A 282 -15.19 9.23 24.68
N LYS A 283 -15.08 10.44 24.10
CA LYS A 283 -15.21 10.65 22.65
C LYS A 283 -14.19 9.84 21.85
N MET A 284 -12.95 9.70 22.33
CA MET A 284 -11.96 8.80 21.72
C MET A 284 -12.37 7.32 21.80
N ALA A 285 -12.90 6.86 22.94
CA ALA A 285 -13.35 5.49 23.11
C ALA A 285 -14.59 5.15 22.24
N ASP A 286 -15.54 6.07 22.13
CA ASP A 286 -16.73 5.91 21.29
C ASP A 286 -16.36 6.00 19.78
N TYR A 287 -15.45 6.90 19.39
CA TYR A 287 -14.87 6.92 18.03
C TYR A 287 -14.11 5.63 17.70
N ARG A 288 -13.37 5.06 18.65
CA ARG A 288 -12.68 3.77 18.49
C ARG A 288 -13.64 2.60 18.25
N LYS A 289 -14.84 2.61 18.85
CA LYS A 289 -15.93 1.67 18.49
C LYS A 289 -16.39 1.88 17.05
N SER A 290 -16.69 3.12 16.67
CA SER A 290 -17.11 3.47 15.30
C SER A 290 -16.07 3.07 14.23
N LEU A 291 -14.78 3.28 14.52
CA LEU A 291 -13.67 2.93 13.64
C LEU A 291 -13.53 1.40 13.49
N SER A 292 -13.74 0.61 14.56
CA SER A 292 -13.77 -0.85 14.46
C SER A 292 -14.88 -1.29 13.50
N ASN A 293 -16.12 -0.87 13.74
CA ASN A 293 -17.27 -1.26 12.90
C ASN A 293 -17.06 -0.86 11.42
N SER A 294 -16.47 0.30 11.16
CA SER A 294 -16.10 0.74 9.81
C SER A 294 -14.98 -0.11 9.18
N LEU A 295 -14.00 -0.55 9.98
CA LEU A 295 -12.92 -1.44 9.54
C LEU A 295 -13.45 -2.86 9.28
N ASP A 296 -14.38 -3.36 10.09
CA ASP A 296 -15.08 -4.63 9.90
C ASP A 296 -15.87 -4.64 8.58
N ALA A 297 -16.65 -3.59 8.32
CA ALA A 297 -17.39 -3.44 7.05
C ALA A 297 -16.45 -3.28 5.84
N LYS A 298 -15.38 -2.47 5.96
CA LYS A 298 -14.44 -2.23 4.85
C LYS A 298 -13.58 -3.47 4.55
N MET A 299 -13.26 -4.28 5.55
CA MET A 299 -12.59 -5.57 5.34
C MET A 299 -13.49 -6.56 4.58
N GLY A 300 -14.79 -6.61 4.90
CA GLY A 300 -15.74 -7.47 4.19
C GLY A 300 -15.85 -7.17 2.69
N GLN A 301 -15.61 -5.91 2.29
CA GLN A 301 -15.57 -5.50 0.88
C GLN A 301 -14.24 -5.80 0.16
N VAL A 302 -13.13 -6.03 0.88
CA VAL A 302 -11.77 -6.05 0.30
C VAL A 302 -11.06 -7.38 0.49
N ALA A 303 -11.28 -8.06 1.62
CA ALA A 303 -10.68 -9.35 1.93
C ALA A 303 -11.58 -10.22 2.85
N PRO A 304 -12.81 -10.56 2.42
CA PRO A 304 -13.75 -11.35 3.23
C PRO A 304 -13.22 -12.76 3.57
N ASN A 305 -12.41 -13.38 2.70
CA ASN A 305 -11.90 -14.72 2.97
C ASN A 305 -10.85 -14.69 4.09
N LEU A 306 -9.93 -13.71 4.06
CA LEU A 306 -8.96 -13.49 5.14
C LEU A 306 -9.65 -13.07 6.45
N GLN A 307 -10.73 -12.29 6.39
CA GLN A 307 -11.56 -11.89 7.54
C GLN A 307 -12.21 -13.11 8.21
N CYS A 308 -12.84 -14.01 7.43
CA CYS A 308 -13.50 -15.21 7.95
C CYS A 308 -12.52 -16.16 8.68
N ILE A 309 -11.28 -16.26 8.19
CA ILE A 309 -10.24 -17.14 8.73
C ILE A 309 -9.55 -16.56 9.98
N LEU A 310 -9.29 -15.25 10.04
CA LEU A 310 -8.47 -14.65 11.11
C LEU A 310 -9.21 -13.68 12.06
N GLY A 311 -10.37 -13.17 11.65
CA GLY A 311 -10.98 -11.99 12.24
C GLY A 311 -10.29 -10.70 11.81
N THR A 312 -11.09 -9.63 11.65
CA THR A 312 -10.67 -8.33 11.11
C THR A 312 -9.40 -7.75 11.74
N PRO A 313 -9.23 -7.71 13.08
CA PRO A 313 -8.08 -7.01 13.66
C PRO A 313 -6.74 -7.69 13.36
N VAL A 314 -6.73 -9.02 13.24
CA VAL A 314 -5.51 -9.78 12.89
C VAL A 314 -5.26 -9.70 11.39
N ALA A 315 -6.31 -9.80 10.55
CA ALA A 315 -6.20 -9.62 9.11
C ALA A 315 -5.66 -8.23 8.73
N ALA A 316 -6.22 -7.17 9.33
CA ALA A 316 -5.79 -5.79 9.10
C ALA A 316 -4.33 -5.55 9.51
N ARG A 317 -3.88 -6.09 10.65
CA ARG A 317 -2.48 -6.01 11.07
C ARG A 317 -1.54 -6.78 10.13
N LEU A 318 -1.95 -7.89 9.53
CA LEU A 318 -1.15 -8.58 8.49
C LEU A 318 -1.01 -7.74 7.22
N ILE A 319 -2.10 -7.15 6.73
CA ILE A 319 -2.10 -6.28 5.53
C ILE A 319 -1.22 -5.05 5.78
N SER A 320 -1.38 -4.38 6.93
CA SER A 320 -0.57 -3.22 7.34
C SER A 320 0.92 -3.58 7.46
N HIS A 321 1.28 -4.72 8.05
CA HIS A 321 2.67 -5.15 8.18
C HIS A 321 3.29 -5.66 6.84
N ALA A 322 2.48 -5.98 5.84
CA ALA A 322 2.94 -6.23 4.46
C ALA A 322 2.99 -4.97 3.59
N GLY A 323 2.42 -3.86 4.06
CA GLY A 323 2.31 -2.58 3.34
C GLY A 323 1.26 -2.55 2.21
N SER A 324 0.71 -3.71 1.82
CA SER A 324 -0.45 -3.85 0.93
C SER A 324 -0.96 -5.29 0.92
N LEU A 325 -2.22 -5.48 0.53
CA LEU A 325 -2.81 -6.78 0.24
C LEU A 325 -2.11 -7.45 -0.95
N THR A 326 -1.70 -6.66 -1.96
CA THR A 326 -0.92 -7.13 -3.11
C THR A 326 0.45 -7.69 -2.72
N ASN A 327 1.10 -7.14 -1.70
CA ASN A 327 2.34 -7.68 -1.14
C ASN A 327 2.07 -8.92 -0.29
N LEU A 328 1.01 -8.91 0.53
CA LEU A 328 0.60 -10.04 1.35
C LEU A 328 0.25 -11.29 0.51
N ALA A 329 -0.34 -11.08 -0.68
CA ALA A 329 -0.62 -12.14 -1.66
C ALA A 329 0.67 -12.69 -2.31
N LYS A 330 1.65 -11.82 -2.60
CA LYS A 330 2.96 -12.20 -3.17
C LYS A 330 3.87 -12.93 -2.17
N TYR A 331 3.74 -12.66 -0.87
CA TYR A 331 4.53 -13.35 0.15
C TYR A 331 4.26 -14.86 0.17
N PRO A 332 5.29 -15.70 0.44
CA PRO A 332 5.08 -17.11 0.70
C PRO A 332 4.54 -17.33 2.12
N ALA A 333 3.77 -18.40 2.31
CA ALA A 333 3.20 -18.76 3.62
C ALA A 333 4.24 -18.91 4.75
N SER A 334 5.50 -19.25 4.43
CA SER A 334 6.60 -19.28 5.38
C SER A 334 6.97 -17.91 5.95
N THR A 335 6.87 -16.84 5.15
CA THR A 335 7.04 -15.45 5.60
C THR A 335 5.80 -15.01 6.39
N LEU A 336 4.60 -15.31 5.91
CA LEU A 336 3.34 -15.00 6.60
C LEU A 336 3.28 -15.65 8.00
N GLN A 337 3.82 -16.88 8.15
CA GLN A 337 3.93 -17.58 9.43
C GLN A 337 4.69 -16.76 10.51
N ILE A 338 5.68 -15.96 10.11
CA ILE A 338 6.61 -15.25 11.02
C ILE A 338 6.52 -13.72 10.95
N LEU A 339 5.53 -13.18 10.21
CA LEU A 339 5.31 -11.74 10.03
C LEU A 339 5.05 -11.04 11.38
N GLY A 340 5.78 -9.98 11.69
CA GLY A 340 5.81 -9.30 12.99
C GLY A 340 6.74 -9.92 14.04
N ALA A 341 7.44 -11.04 13.73
CA ALA A 341 8.45 -11.65 14.59
C ALA A 341 9.89 -11.52 14.03
N GLU A 342 10.12 -10.68 13.03
CA GLU A 342 11.39 -10.52 12.30
C GLU A 342 12.53 -10.10 13.24
N LYS A 343 12.26 -9.22 14.21
CA LYS A 343 13.26 -8.80 15.21
C LYS A 343 13.75 -9.99 16.07
N ALA A 344 12.87 -10.95 16.36
CA ALA A 344 13.24 -12.19 17.06
C ALA A 344 13.93 -13.19 16.10
N LEU A 345 13.47 -13.29 14.86
CA LEU A 345 14.08 -14.11 13.80
C LEU A 345 15.53 -13.70 13.53
N PHE A 346 15.78 -12.43 13.22
CA PHE A 346 17.12 -11.91 12.95
C PHE A 346 18.05 -12.00 14.16
N ARG A 347 17.53 -11.87 15.38
CA ARG A 347 18.31 -12.14 16.60
C ARG A 347 18.70 -13.62 16.68
N ALA A 348 17.74 -14.53 16.51
CA ALA A 348 17.99 -15.97 16.54
C ALA A 348 18.98 -16.41 15.44
N LEU A 349 18.87 -15.88 14.22
CA LEU A 349 19.81 -16.15 13.13
C LEU A 349 21.23 -15.66 13.47
N LYS A 350 21.37 -14.45 14.04
CA LYS A 350 22.68 -13.92 14.48
C LYS A 350 23.31 -14.75 15.60
N THR A 351 22.52 -15.21 16.57
CA THR A 351 23.02 -16.00 17.72
C THR A 351 22.99 -17.52 17.49
N LYS A 352 22.66 -17.99 16.28
CA LYS A 352 22.36 -19.41 15.96
C LYS A 352 21.38 -20.07 16.94
N GLY A 353 20.46 -19.28 17.50
CA GLY A 353 19.45 -19.71 18.47
C GLY A 353 18.16 -20.24 17.84
N ALA A 354 17.23 -20.68 18.68
CA ALA A 354 15.92 -21.16 18.24
C ALA A 354 15.10 -20.03 17.57
N THR A 355 14.63 -20.28 16.34
CA THR A 355 13.82 -19.33 15.57
C THR A 355 12.36 -19.29 16.05
N PRO A 356 11.67 -18.13 15.91
CA PRO A 356 10.24 -18.02 16.21
C PRO A 356 9.40 -18.89 15.26
N LYS A 357 8.30 -19.45 15.78
CA LYS A 357 7.39 -20.38 15.06
C LYS A 357 6.05 -19.76 14.69
N TYR A 358 5.86 -18.49 15.02
CA TYR A 358 4.65 -17.70 14.82
C TYR A 358 4.99 -16.22 14.98
N GLY A 359 4.30 -15.37 14.21
CA GLY A 359 4.28 -13.91 14.37
C GLY A 359 2.89 -13.42 14.78
N LEU A 360 2.37 -12.38 14.11
CA LEU A 360 1.05 -11.78 14.33
C LEU A 360 -0.09 -12.81 14.36
N ILE A 361 -0.02 -13.85 13.51
CA ILE A 361 -1.01 -14.94 13.49
C ILE A 361 -1.16 -15.68 14.83
N TYR A 362 -0.24 -15.55 15.78
CA TYR A 362 -0.37 -16.08 17.14
C TYR A 362 -1.60 -15.52 17.89
N GLN A 363 -2.07 -14.33 17.51
CA GLN A 363 -3.29 -13.72 18.05
C GLN A 363 -4.59 -14.43 17.61
N SER A 364 -4.52 -15.37 16.65
CA SER A 364 -5.69 -16.13 16.20
C SER A 364 -6.21 -17.12 17.26
N SER A 365 -7.53 -17.23 17.36
CA SER A 365 -8.23 -18.18 18.24
C SER A 365 -7.82 -19.64 17.99
N PHE A 366 -7.53 -20.00 16.73
CA PHE A 366 -7.02 -21.31 16.31
C PHE A 366 -5.70 -21.69 16.97
N ILE A 367 -4.74 -20.75 17.03
CA ILE A 367 -3.46 -20.97 17.73
C ILE A 367 -3.64 -20.84 19.25
N GLY A 368 -4.62 -20.07 19.72
CA GLY A 368 -5.08 -20.06 21.11
C GLY A 368 -5.47 -21.45 21.62
N ARG A 369 -6.49 -22.06 20.99
CA ARG A 369 -7.09 -23.38 21.30
C ARG A 369 -6.13 -24.56 21.18
N ALA A 370 -5.09 -24.45 20.35
CA ALA A 370 -4.17 -25.56 20.04
C ALA A 370 -3.23 -25.96 21.20
N GLY A 371 -3.07 -27.26 21.46
CA GLY A 371 -2.12 -27.75 22.46
C GLY A 371 -0.65 -27.35 22.16
N PRO A 372 0.22 -27.07 23.17
CA PRO A 372 1.56 -26.52 22.96
C PRO A 372 2.47 -27.28 21.98
N LYS A 373 2.40 -28.63 21.99
CA LYS A 373 3.15 -29.51 21.05
C LYS A 373 2.64 -29.45 19.61
N VAL A 374 1.50 -28.80 19.37
CA VAL A 374 0.80 -28.73 18.08
C VAL A 374 0.74 -27.30 17.54
N LYS A 375 0.78 -26.25 18.39
CA LYS A 375 0.74 -24.83 17.97
C LYS A 375 1.64 -24.51 16.77
N GLY A 376 2.87 -25.02 16.72
CA GLY A 376 3.79 -24.79 15.59
C GLY A 376 3.41 -25.48 14.27
N ARG A 377 2.63 -26.57 14.31
CA ARG A 377 2.09 -27.25 13.12
C ARG A 377 0.82 -26.55 12.62
N ILE A 378 -0.08 -26.17 13.53
CA ILE A 378 -1.28 -25.39 13.21
C ILE A 378 -0.91 -23.99 12.71
N SER A 379 0.09 -23.33 13.29
CA SER A 379 0.65 -22.05 12.81
C SER A 379 1.02 -22.08 11.33
N ARG A 380 1.75 -23.13 10.88
CA ARG A 380 2.10 -23.31 9.47
C ARG A 380 0.89 -23.60 8.60
N TYR A 381 -0.04 -24.46 9.05
CA TYR A 381 -1.23 -24.80 8.27
C TYR A 381 -2.17 -23.60 8.11
N LEU A 382 -2.37 -22.81 9.17
CA LEU A 382 -3.07 -21.53 9.14
C LEU A 382 -2.38 -20.54 8.18
N ALA A 383 -1.05 -20.41 8.24
CA ALA A 383 -0.32 -19.51 7.35
C ALA A 383 -0.47 -19.90 5.86
N ASN A 384 -0.47 -21.21 5.54
CA ASN A 384 -0.78 -21.70 4.20
C ASN A 384 -2.22 -21.32 3.78
N LYS A 385 -3.21 -21.49 4.66
CA LYS A 385 -4.61 -21.16 4.38
C LYS A 385 -4.82 -19.66 4.18
N CYS A 386 -4.23 -18.83 5.04
CA CYS A 386 -4.26 -17.37 4.91
C CYS A 386 -3.55 -16.88 3.64
N SER A 387 -2.45 -17.53 3.23
CA SER A 387 -1.73 -17.19 1.99
C SER A 387 -2.47 -17.60 0.71
N MET A 388 -3.43 -18.53 0.79
CA MET A 388 -4.34 -18.82 -0.33
C MET A 388 -5.52 -17.85 -0.32
N ALA A 389 -6.14 -17.61 0.84
CA ALA A 389 -7.22 -16.63 0.99
C ALA A 389 -6.81 -15.23 0.53
N SER A 390 -5.63 -14.72 0.97
CA SER A 390 -5.14 -13.40 0.54
C SER A 390 -4.86 -13.29 -0.95
N ARG A 391 -4.64 -14.41 -1.66
CA ARG A 391 -4.52 -14.42 -3.13
C ARG A 391 -5.89 -14.40 -3.80
N ILE A 392 -6.86 -15.16 -3.30
CA ILE A 392 -8.25 -15.14 -3.77
C ILE A 392 -8.83 -13.74 -3.60
N ASP A 393 -8.73 -13.15 -2.39
CA ASP A 393 -9.16 -11.79 -2.08
C ASP A 393 -8.46 -10.74 -2.98
N ASN A 394 -7.15 -10.88 -3.21
CA ASN A 394 -6.39 -9.90 -4.00
C ASN A 394 -6.66 -9.99 -5.51
N PHE A 395 -6.89 -11.18 -6.06
CA PHE A 395 -6.96 -11.38 -7.52
C PHE A 395 -8.39 -11.63 -8.06
N SER A 396 -9.38 -11.97 -7.24
CA SER A 396 -10.79 -11.93 -7.65
C SER A 396 -11.25 -10.48 -7.85
N GLU A 397 -12.06 -10.20 -8.88
CA GLU A 397 -12.68 -8.88 -9.05
C GLU A 397 -13.78 -8.65 -7.99
N HIS A 398 -14.60 -9.67 -7.75
CA HIS A 398 -15.67 -9.70 -6.74
C HIS A 398 -15.38 -10.82 -5.71
N PRO A 399 -14.71 -10.54 -4.58
CA PRO A 399 -14.35 -11.57 -3.61
C PRO A 399 -15.58 -12.03 -2.80
N SER A 400 -15.99 -13.29 -2.96
CA SER A 400 -17.04 -13.92 -2.15
C SER A 400 -16.45 -14.50 -0.85
N ALA A 401 -17.26 -14.64 0.21
CA ALA A 401 -16.83 -15.21 1.50
C ALA A 401 -16.78 -16.75 1.55
N ARG A 402 -17.40 -17.43 0.56
CA ARG A 402 -17.59 -18.89 0.51
C ARG A 402 -16.28 -19.68 0.62
N PHE A 403 -15.20 -19.21 -0.03
CA PHE A 403 -13.90 -19.87 0.10
C PHE A 403 -13.34 -19.76 1.53
N GLY A 404 -13.53 -18.63 2.20
CA GLY A 404 -13.13 -18.37 3.57
C GLY A 404 -13.85 -19.31 4.55
N GLU A 405 -15.15 -19.51 4.36
CA GLU A 405 -15.97 -20.47 5.13
C GLU A 405 -15.39 -21.90 5.00
N VAL A 406 -15.11 -22.36 3.78
CA VAL A 406 -14.56 -23.71 3.53
C VAL A 406 -13.11 -23.86 4.03
N LEU A 407 -12.25 -22.85 3.80
CA LEU A 407 -10.87 -22.84 4.30
C LEU A 407 -10.82 -22.77 5.84
N ARG A 408 -11.83 -22.16 6.47
CA ARG A 408 -12.03 -22.13 7.91
C ARG A 408 -12.53 -23.49 8.43
N GLN A 409 -13.51 -24.12 7.80
CA GLN A 409 -13.97 -25.46 8.18
C GLN A 409 -12.80 -26.44 8.18
N GLN A 410 -11.94 -26.41 7.15
CA GLN A 410 -10.71 -27.23 7.09
C GLN A 410 -9.72 -26.93 8.24
N LEU A 411 -9.70 -25.71 8.80
CA LEU A 411 -8.91 -25.37 9.98
C LEU A 411 -9.52 -25.92 11.27
N GLU A 412 -10.85 -25.99 11.34
CA GLU A 412 -11.60 -26.59 12.45
C GLU A 412 -11.51 -28.12 12.42
N ASP A 413 -11.70 -28.77 11.26
CA ASP A 413 -11.43 -30.19 11.03
C ASP A 413 -9.99 -30.56 11.39
N ARG A 414 -9.02 -29.70 11.02
CA ARG A 414 -7.60 -29.94 11.30
C ARG A 414 -7.26 -29.74 12.77
N LEU A 415 -8.00 -28.91 13.49
CA LEU A 415 -7.91 -28.81 14.95
C LEU A 415 -8.52 -30.05 15.62
N GLU A 416 -9.69 -30.53 15.13
CA GLU A 416 -10.33 -31.75 15.63
C GLU A 416 -9.44 -32.98 15.42
N PHE A 417 -8.81 -33.14 14.24
CA PHE A 417 -7.83 -34.20 13.96
C PHE A 417 -6.72 -34.30 15.02
N TYR A 418 -6.25 -33.17 15.56
CA TYR A 418 -5.23 -33.17 16.61
C TYR A 418 -5.76 -33.41 18.03
N ALA A 419 -7.08 -33.53 18.21
CA ALA A 419 -7.75 -33.90 19.46
C ALA A 419 -8.36 -35.32 19.42
N THR A 420 -9.04 -35.68 18.33
CA THR A 420 -9.82 -36.94 18.19
C THR A 420 -9.23 -37.93 17.20
N GLY A 421 -8.30 -37.51 16.33
CA GLY A 421 -7.67 -38.35 15.31
C GLY A 421 -8.48 -38.55 14.02
N LYS A 422 -9.71 -38.02 13.90
CA LYS A 422 -10.50 -38.05 12.65
C LYS A 422 -9.73 -37.40 11.50
N LYS A 423 -9.53 -38.11 10.39
CA LYS A 423 -8.83 -37.56 9.22
C LYS A 423 -9.70 -36.46 8.56
N PRO A 424 -9.15 -35.26 8.27
CA PRO A 424 -9.87 -34.21 7.55
C PRO A 424 -9.99 -34.53 6.05
N ILE A 425 -10.95 -33.91 5.38
CA ILE A 425 -11.24 -34.02 3.93
C ILE A 425 -10.03 -33.54 3.09
N LYS A 426 -9.85 -34.01 1.84
CA LYS A 426 -8.77 -33.50 0.98
C LYS A 426 -9.01 -32.05 0.59
N ASN A 427 -7.94 -31.37 0.18
CA ASN A 427 -8.03 -29.99 -0.28
C ASN A 427 -8.77 -29.89 -1.63
N GLU A 428 -8.51 -30.80 -2.57
CA GLU A 428 -9.17 -30.81 -3.89
C GLU A 428 -10.70 -30.93 -3.76
N GLU A 429 -11.17 -31.95 -3.04
CA GLU A 429 -12.59 -32.24 -2.81
C GLU A 429 -13.35 -31.03 -2.23
N ALA A 430 -12.80 -30.45 -1.16
CA ALA A 430 -13.41 -29.30 -0.50
C ALA A 430 -13.38 -28.02 -1.36
N MET A 431 -12.31 -27.76 -2.13
CA MET A 431 -12.26 -26.61 -3.04
C MET A 431 -13.17 -26.82 -4.26
N SER A 432 -13.33 -28.06 -4.76
CA SER A 432 -14.32 -28.38 -5.80
C SER A 432 -15.75 -28.13 -5.30
N ASN A 433 -16.05 -28.51 -4.06
CA ASN A 433 -17.34 -28.21 -3.44
C ASN A 433 -17.55 -26.69 -3.23
N ALA A 434 -16.50 -25.93 -2.91
CA ALA A 434 -16.57 -24.46 -2.84
C ALA A 434 -16.87 -23.83 -4.22
N MET A 435 -16.20 -24.28 -5.28
CA MET A 435 -16.49 -23.85 -6.66
C MET A 435 -17.93 -24.19 -7.06
N LYS A 436 -18.39 -25.42 -6.78
CA LYS A 436 -19.76 -25.86 -7.06
C LYS A 436 -20.82 -25.08 -6.28
N ALA A 437 -20.53 -24.66 -5.05
CA ALA A 437 -21.43 -23.79 -4.29
C ALA A 437 -21.53 -22.40 -4.90
N ILE A 438 -20.40 -21.83 -5.38
CA ILE A 438 -20.38 -20.51 -6.04
C ILE A 438 -21.03 -20.54 -7.43
N LEU A 439 -20.94 -21.67 -8.14
CA LEU A 439 -21.63 -21.89 -9.43
C LEU A 439 -23.11 -22.31 -9.27
N GLY A 440 -23.49 -22.81 -8.10
CA GLY A 440 -24.87 -23.23 -7.78
C GLY A 440 -25.71 -22.14 -7.11
N ASP A 441 -25.08 -21.23 -6.35
CA ASP A 441 -25.65 -19.96 -5.92
C ASP A 441 -25.70 -19.01 -7.15
N GLY A 442 -26.59 -19.30 -8.11
CA GLY A 442 -26.62 -18.67 -9.44
C GLY A 442 -26.68 -17.14 -9.42
N ASN A 443 -25.56 -16.51 -9.77
CA ASN A 443 -25.42 -15.07 -9.97
C ASN A 443 -24.50 -14.86 -11.19
N ASP A 444 -25.10 -14.69 -12.37
CA ASP A 444 -24.48 -14.87 -13.70
C ASP A 444 -23.48 -13.77 -14.15
N ASP A 445 -22.78 -13.13 -13.21
CA ASP A 445 -21.74 -12.12 -13.45
C ASP A 445 -20.30 -12.69 -13.45
N LEU A 446 -20.12 -13.99 -13.14
CA LEU A 446 -18.81 -14.64 -13.10
C LEU A 446 -18.51 -15.43 -14.39
N ALA A 447 -18.31 -14.69 -15.49
CA ALA A 447 -17.73 -15.22 -16.72
C ALA A 447 -16.26 -15.65 -16.49
N ILE A 448 -16.09 -16.92 -16.09
CA ILE A 448 -14.78 -17.59 -16.04
C ILE A 448 -14.64 -18.37 -17.35
N ASP A 449 -13.77 -17.91 -18.25
CA ASP A 449 -13.46 -18.62 -19.50
C ASP A 449 -12.84 -20.00 -19.21
N THR A 450 -13.66 -21.06 -19.28
CA THR A 450 -13.26 -22.44 -19.00
C THR A 450 -12.64 -23.17 -20.19
N GLU A 451 -12.50 -22.52 -21.35
CA GLU A 451 -12.06 -23.16 -22.61
C GLU A 451 -10.54 -23.40 -22.72
N MET A 452 -9.75 -23.05 -21.70
CA MET A 452 -8.29 -23.28 -21.67
C MET A 452 -7.87 -24.34 -20.64
N ILE A 453 -8.54 -25.50 -20.65
CA ILE A 453 -8.13 -26.70 -19.92
C ILE A 453 -8.05 -27.89 -20.89
N ASP A 454 -6.88 -28.08 -21.50
CA ASP A 454 -6.53 -29.27 -22.29
C ASP A 454 -6.48 -30.53 -21.40
N ALA A 455 -7.63 -31.16 -21.17
CA ALA A 455 -7.76 -32.43 -20.48
C ALA A 455 -7.91 -33.57 -21.50
N HIS A 456 -6.81 -34.28 -21.80
CA HIS A 456 -6.86 -35.52 -22.59
C HIS A 456 -7.88 -36.52 -21.99
N PRO A 457 -8.93 -36.92 -22.73
CA PRO A 457 -9.95 -37.81 -22.19
C PRO A 457 -9.47 -39.27 -22.19
N ALA A 458 -9.21 -39.81 -20.98
CA ALA A 458 -9.22 -41.24 -20.76
C ALA A 458 -10.66 -41.67 -20.43
N GLN A 459 -11.29 -42.45 -21.30
CA GLN A 459 -12.69 -42.84 -21.15
C GLN A 459 -12.89 -43.81 -19.98
N GLU A 460 -13.88 -43.52 -19.13
CA GLU A 460 -14.44 -44.50 -18.21
C GLU A 460 -15.42 -45.43 -18.94
N ALA A 461 -15.45 -46.69 -18.52
CA ALA A 461 -16.54 -47.62 -18.81
C ALA A 461 -16.71 -48.57 -17.61
N GLU A 462 -17.68 -48.29 -16.75
CA GLU A 462 -18.17 -49.30 -15.81
C GLU A 462 -19.01 -50.34 -16.56
N GLU A 463 -18.75 -51.62 -16.33
CA GLU A 463 -19.84 -52.59 -16.24
C GLU A 463 -19.48 -53.69 -15.23
N GLY A 464 -20.38 -53.97 -14.28
CA GLY A 464 -20.06 -54.79 -13.11
C GLY A 464 -20.84 -56.09 -13.02
N LYS A 465 -20.15 -57.22 -12.79
CA LYS A 465 -20.74 -58.41 -12.13
C LYS A 465 -19.73 -59.39 -11.51
N LYS A 466 -20.08 -59.79 -10.29
CA LYS A 466 -19.68 -60.97 -9.49
C LYS A 466 -18.64 -61.99 -10.05
N SER A 467 -17.52 -62.05 -9.32
CA SER A 467 -17.03 -63.24 -8.57
C SER A 467 -16.06 -64.27 -9.19
N LYS A 468 -15.20 -64.78 -8.28
CA LYS A 468 -14.54 -66.11 -8.24
C LYS A 468 -13.54 -66.53 -9.34
N LYS A 469 -12.26 -66.50 -8.92
CA LYS A 469 -11.42 -67.69 -8.62
C LYS A 469 -10.62 -68.39 -9.76
N ASP A 470 -9.30 -68.35 -9.56
CA ASP A 470 -8.24 -69.30 -9.96
C ASP A 470 -7.84 -69.51 -11.43
N LYS A 471 -6.52 -69.69 -11.58
CA LYS A 471 -5.75 -70.26 -12.71
C LYS A 471 -5.72 -69.44 -14.01
N LYS A 472 -4.67 -69.46 -14.84
CA LYS A 472 -3.23 -69.84 -14.82
C LYS A 472 -2.88 -70.33 -16.23
N ASP A 473 -1.69 -69.95 -16.71
CA ASP A 473 -0.92 -70.54 -17.82
C ASP A 473 -1.37 -70.28 -19.29
N LYS A 474 -0.40 -69.72 -20.06
CA LYS A 474 0.08 -70.18 -21.40
C LYS A 474 -0.78 -69.84 -22.65
N LYS A 475 -0.25 -69.62 -23.87
CA LYS A 475 1.17 -69.55 -24.39
C LYS A 475 1.19 -69.30 -25.93
N ARG A 476 1.86 -68.21 -26.40
CA ARG A 476 2.41 -68.00 -27.79
C ARG A 476 1.34 -67.98 -28.93
N LYS A 477 1.59 -67.69 -30.22
CA LYS A 477 2.81 -67.56 -31.09
C LYS A 477 2.44 -66.78 -32.38
N SER A 478 3.15 -65.76 -32.91
CA SER A 478 4.09 -64.75 -32.35
C SER A 478 3.87 -63.35 -33.00
N ASP A 479 4.52 -62.76 -34.02
CA ASP A 479 5.71 -62.97 -34.91
C ASP A 479 6.06 -61.59 -35.55
N ALA A 480 7.26 -61.25 -36.07
CA ALA A 480 8.65 -61.69 -35.89
C ALA A 480 9.63 -60.73 -36.66
N MET A 481 10.89 -60.58 -36.20
CA MET A 481 12.07 -59.98 -36.90
C MET A 481 12.03 -58.45 -37.19
N ASP A 482 13.13 -57.68 -37.12
CA ASP A 482 14.48 -57.94 -36.59
C ASP A 482 15.25 -56.63 -36.24
N ILE A 483 16.13 -56.71 -35.22
CA ILE A 483 17.55 -56.22 -35.10
C ILE A 483 17.85 -54.71 -35.41
N ASP A 484 18.61 -53.95 -34.58
CA ASP A 484 19.61 -54.29 -33.53
C ASP A 484 19.56 -53.35 -32.27
N GLU A 485 20.13 -53.75 -31.11
CA GLU A 485 20.00 -53.07 -29.78
C GLU A 485 21.14 -52.09 -29.32
N PRO A 486 22.46 -52.42 -29.34
CA PRO A 486 22.99 -53.19 -28.21
C PRO A 486 23.86 -52.46 -27.15
N THR A 487 23.20 -52.03 -26.05
CA THR A 487 23.59 -52.35 -24.64
C THR A 487 24.82 -51.65 -23.98
N GLU A 488 25.14 -51.74 -22.66
CA GLU A 488 24.62 -52.46 -21.46
C GLU A 488 24.31 -51.46 -20.31
N LYS A 489 23.29 -51.63 -19.43
CA LYS A 489 22.91 -52.72 -18.49
C LYS A 489 23.90 -52.86 -17.31
N SER A 490 23.54 -52.46 -16.07
CA SER A 490 22.91 -53.28 -15.00
C SER A 490 23.95 -53.96 -14.06
N GLU A 491 23.67 -54.51 -12.86
CA GLU A 491 22.43 -54.61 -12.08
C GLU A 491 22.68 -54.51 -10.52
N LYS A 492 22.12 -55.40 -9.68
CA LYS A 492 22.01 -55.26 -8.20
C LYS A 492 22.81 -56.33 -7.40
N LYS A 493 23.02 -56.06 -6.09
CA LYS A 493 22.49 -56.83 -4.91
C LYS A 493 23.48 -57.45 -3.87
N ASP A 494 23.08 -57.32 -2.59
CA ASP A 494 23.26 -58.24 -1.41
C ASP A 494 24.64 -58.48 -0.69
N LYS A 495 24.63 -58.30 0.65
CA LYS A 495 25.40 -58.97 1.76
C LYS A 495 26.94 -59.19 1.66
N LYS A 496 27.79 -58.94 2.69
CA LYS A 496 27.84 -59.69 4.00
C LYS A 496 28.98 -59.21 4.96
N LYS A 497 28.68 -59.11 6.27
CA LYS A 497 29.51 -59.06 7.52
C LYS A 497 31.07 -58.96 7.53
N ARG A 498 31.59 -58.06 8.40
CA ARG A 498 32.64 -58.20 9.47
C ARG A 498 32.39 -57.01 10.46
N LYS A 499 32.20 -57.10 11.80
CA LYS A 499 33.06 -57.48 12.97
C LYS A 499 34.43 -56.78 12.97
N SER A 500 34.98 -56.19 14.04
CA SER A 500 34.96 -56.34 15.54
C SER A 500 34.24 -55.21 16.32
N GLU A 501 33.71 -55.31 17.57
CA GLU A 501 34.26 -55.59 18.94
C GLU A 501 35.05 -54.42 19.58
N ALA A 502 34.94 -54.05 20.87
CA ALA A 502 34.08 -54.49 22.00
C ALA A 502 33.97 -53.42 23.13
N ASP A 503 33.14 -53.68 24.17
CA ASP A 503 32.94 -52.98 25.47
C ASP A 503 32.50 -51.50 25.47
N GLY A 504 31.86 -50.93 26.51
CA GLY A 504 31.32 -51.45 27.79
C GLY A 504 31.13 -50.27 28.78
N ASP A 505 30.26 -50.24 29.80
CA ASP A 505 29.11 -51.07 30.22
C ASP A 505 28.05 -50.14 30.90
N LYS A 506 26.90 -50.67 31.31
CA LYS A 506 25.75 -49.96 31.90
C LYS A 506 25.95 -49.63 33.40
N LYS A 507 25.27 -48.57 33.86
CA LYS A 507 24.46 -48.66 35.09
C LYS A 507 23.29 -47.68 35.11
N GLU A 508 22.28 -47.96 35.94
CA GLU A 508 20.94 -47.40 35.83
C GLU A 508 20.49 -46.56 37.05
N LYS A 509 19.51 -45.67 36.82
CA LYS A 509 18.45 -45.24 37.77
C LYS A 509 18.97 -44.43 39.00
N LYS A 510 18.16 -43.68 39.77
CA LYS A 510 16.68 -43.57 39.92
C LYS A 510 16.30 -42.16 40.46
N LYS A 511 15.03 -41.76 40.20
CA LYS A 511 14.10 -40.83 40.95
C LYS A 511 14.64 -40.08 42.20
N LYS A 512 14.23 -38.83 42.55
CA LYS A 512 12.84 -38.29 42.64
C LYS A 512 12.82 -36.75 42.96
N LYS A 513 11.65 -36.10 42.81
CA LYS A 513 11.01 -34.92 43.51
C LYS A 513 11.77 -34.15 44.65
N ASP A 514 11.48 -32.87 44.99
CA ASP A 514 10.26 -32.02 44.80
C ASP A 514 10.49 -30.49 45.04
N LYS A 515 9.48 -29.67 44.67
CA LYS A 515 9.08 -28.32 45.21
C LYS A 515 9.94 -27.02 45.03
N LYS A 516 9.20 -25.89 45.05
CA LYS A 516 9.57 -24.45 45.08
C LYS A 516 9.47 -23.88 46.53
N PRO A 517 9.64 -22.56 46.83
CA PRO A 517 10.35 -21.44 46.18
C PRO A 517 11.36 -20.73 47.13
N SER A 518 11.96 -19.62 46.70
CA SER A 518 12.50 -18.58 47.62
C SER A 518 12.25 -17.16 47.07
N ALA A 519 12.27 -16.16 47.96
CA ALA A 519 12.08 -14.74 47.68
C ALA A 519 12.91 -13.88 48.67
N LEU A 520 12.92 -12.55 48.48
CA LEU A 520 13.79 -11.57 49.17
C LEU A 520 15.30 -11.74 48.81
N VAL A 521 16.19 -10.76 49.00
CA VAL A 521 16.14 -9.48 49.74
C VAL A 521 16.56 -8.30 48.85
N SER A 522 16.05 -7.10 49.17
CA SER A 522 16.38 -5.80 48.57
C SER A 522 17.82 -5.32 48.82
N ARG A 523 18.33 -4.45 47.96
CA ARG A 523 19.32 -3.42 48.34
C ARG A 523 19.08 -2.13 47.58
N GLY A 524 19.15 -0.99 48.27
CA GLY A 524 18.96 0.35 47.70
C GLY A 524 19.91 1.37 48.31
N GLN A 525 19.64 2.67 48.06
CA GLN A 525 20.52 3.83 48.30
C GLN A 525 21.64 3.97 47.24
N LYS A 526 22.09 5.17 46.84
CA LYS A 526 21.73 6.54 47.31
C LYS A 526 21.84 7.58 46.17
N ARG A 527 21.19 8.74 46.36
CA ARG A 527 21.26 9.91 45.46
C ARG A 527 22.56 10.72 45.64
N LYS A 528 22.98 11.44 44.60
CA LYS A 528 23.52 12.83 44.68
C LYS A 528 23.14 13.60 43.41
N ALA A 529 23.25 14.93 43.43
CA ALA A 529 22.57 15.84 42.50
C ALA A 529 23.52 16.59 41.54
N GLY A 530 22.94 17.16 40.48
CA GLY A 530 23.50 18.16 39.57
C GLY A 530 22.36 19.03 39.03
N ILE A 531 22.62 20.28 38.65
CA ILE A 531 21.60 21.34 38.50
C ILE A 531 21.79 22.15 37.22
N LEU A 532 20.68 22.38 36.49
CA LEU A 532 20.51 23.26 35.30
C LEU A 532 21.49 22.99 34.11
N ASP A 533 21.29 23.51 32.90
CA ASP A 533 20.32 24.50 32.37
C ASP A 533 19.76 24.07 30.99
N SER A 534 18.59 24.59 30.62
CA SER A 534 18.06 24.63 29.23
C SER A 534 16.87 25.62 29.16
N PRO A 535 16.92 26.68 28.32
CA PRO A 535 16.04 27.83 28.46
C PRO A 535 14.63 27.66 27.91
N GLU A 536 13.74 28.49 28.43
CA GLU A 536 12.30 28.52 28.15
C GLU A 536 11.94 29.00 26.73
N ARG A 537 10.71 28.67 26.31
CA ARG A 537 9.91 29.56 25.44
C ARG A 537 8.55 29.75 26.07
N GLN A 538 8.34 30.96 26.60
CA GLN A 538 7.04 31.39 27.11
C GLN A 538 6.08 31.62 25.93
N LEU A 539 4.82 31.24 26.12
CA LEU A 539 3.68 31.72 25.34
C LEU A 539 2.93 32.69 26.23
N ASP A 540 2.67 33.90 25.74
CA ASP A 540 1.72 34.81 26.38
C ASP A 540 0.39 34.84 25.59
N SER A 541 -0.62 35.36 26.26
CA SER A 541 -2.04 35.24 26.01
C SER A 541 -2.61 36.32 25.07
N GLY A 542 -3.86 36.11 24.63
CA GLY A 542 -4.61 37.12 23.87
C GLY A 542 -5.22 38.20 24.77
N PRO A 543 -6.11 39.05 24.22
CA PRO A 543 -7.52 38.70 24.40
C PRO A 543 -8.47 39.11 23.25
N GLY A 544 -9.70 38.59 23.33
CA GLY A 544 -10.89 39.46 23.26
C GLY A 544 -11.41 39.92 21.89
N SER A 545 -12.31 39.12 21.32
CA SER A 545 -13.43 39.50 20.43
C SER A 545 -14.01 40.93 20.53
N ALA A 546 -14.47 41.51 19.40
CA ALA A 546 -15.92 41.76 19.15
C ALA A 546 -16.28 42.62 17.89
N VAL A 547 -17.23 42.11 17.09
CA VAL A 547 -18.33 42.84 16.40
C VAL A 547 -18.02 43.83 15.23
N LYS A 548 -19.06 44.12 14.43
CA LYS A 548 -19.11 44.86 13.15
C LYS A 548 -19.28 46.38 13.36
N ALA A 549 -18.85 47.22 12.39
CA ALA A 549 -19.73 48.01 11.50
C ALA A 549 -19.05 49.21 10.79
N ALA A 550 -19.59 49.56 9.60
CA ALA A 550 -19.67 50.87 8.94
C ALA A 550 -18.40 51.60 8.40
N ASP A 551 -18.65 52.43 7.38
CA ASP A 551 -17.72 53.29 6.63
C ASP A 551 -17.31 54.58 7.36
N VAL A 552 -16.21 55.22 6.90
CA VAL A 552 -16.18 56.64 6.46
C VAL A 552 -14.86 56.97 5.74
N LYS A 553 -14.84 58.05 4.92
CA LYS A 553 -13.74 58.45 4.02
C LYS A 553 -12.75 59.46 4.64
N ALA A 554 -11.51 59.42 4.11
CA ALA A 554 -10.51 60.53 4.09
C ALA A 554 -9.90 60.90 5.48
N GLN A 555 -8.79 61.68 5.58
CA GLN A 555 -8.06 62.55 4.64
C GLN A 555 -6.51 62.37 4.73
N LYS A 556 -5.77 62.96 3.77
CA LYS A 556 -4.34 63.35 3.93
C LYS A 556 -4.26 64.81 4.44
N PRO A 557 -3.17 65.22 5.12
CA PRO A 557 -2.15 66.00 4.40
C PRO A 557 -0.68 65.81 4.84
N GLU A 558 0.23 66.12 3.90
CA GLU A 558 1.52 66.85 4.00
C GLU A 558 2.45 66.71 5.24
N ARG A 559 3.70 66.21 5.08
CA ARG A 559 4.94 66.89 4.60
C ARG A 559 5.57 67.91 5.57
N GLN A 560 6.76 67.59 6.08
CA GLN A 560 7.88 68.55 6.18
C GLN A 560 9.23 67.84 6.40
N ASP A 561 10.28 68.27 5.70
CA ASP A 561 11.66 67.78 5.84
C ASP A 561 12.48 68.65 6.83
N LYS A 562 13.36 68.03 7.63
CA LYS A 562 14.84 68.22 7.58
C LYS A 562 15.63 67.67 8.78
N LYS A 563 16.92 67.40 8.52
CA LYS A 563 18.07 67.27 9.45
C LYS A 563 18.06 66.11 10.48
N ALA A 564 18.81 65.06 10.15
CA ALA A 564 19.66 64.35 11.12
C ALA A 564 21.01 64.03 10.46
N LYS A 565 22.13 64.26 11.15
CA LYS A 565 23.49 64.05 10.61
C LYS A 565 24.38 63.38 11.66
N LYS A 566 24.91 62.19 11.34
CA LYS A 566 25.95 61.44 12.08
C LYS A 566 25.68 61.11 13.56
N THR A 567 25.42 59.84 13.83
CA THR A 567 26.23 59.03 14.76
C THR A 567 26.52 57.67 14.11
N LYS A 568 27.71 57.10 14.36
CA LYS A 568 28.07 55.75 13.92
C LYS A 568 28.06 54.82 15.14
N ALA A 569 27.41 53.67 15.02
CA ALA A 569 27.71 52.49 15.82
C ALA A 569 27.84 51.31 14.86
N GLN A 570 28.86 50.47 15.03
CA GLN A 570 29.14 49.33 14.15
C GLN A 570 28.73 48.03 14.84
N TYR A 571 28.09 47.12 14.10
CA TYR A 571 28.04 45.70 14.45
C TYR A 571 28.08 44.85 13.18
N THR A 572 28.76 43.70 13.23
CA THR A 572 29.22 42.98 12.03
C THR A 572 28.51 41.63 11.83
N PRO A 573 28.07 41.28 10.60
CA PRO A 573 27.36 40.02 10.30
C PRO A 573 28.29 38.85 9.92
N ALA A 574 29.61 38.96 10.13
CA ALA A 574 30.59 38.06 9.52
C ALA A 574 30.58 36.61 10.06
N LEU A 575 30.17 36.39 11.32
CA LEU A 575 30.34 35.09 11.97
C LEU A 575 29.36 34.01 11.44
N THR A 576 28.12 34.39 11.15
CA THR A 576 27.04 33.43 10.82
C THR A 576 27.20 32.80 9.44
N GLN A 577 27.69 33.54 8.44
CA GLN A 577 27.94 33.02 7.10
C GLN A 577 29.11 32.03 7.04
N SER A 578 30.12 32.18 7.91
CA SER A 578 31.25 31.25 7.96
C SER A 578 30.84 29.83 8.40
N LEU A 579 29.88 29.74 9.32
CA LEU A 579 29.40 28.49 9.91
C LEU A 579 28.50 27.69 8.96
N THR A 580 27.78 28.34 8.05
CA THR A 580 27.00 27.66 7.00
C THR A 580 27.91 27.16 5.88
N HIS A 581 28.83 28.01 5.38
CA HIS A 581 29.74 27.65 4.30
C HIS A 581 30.66 26.47 4.66
N LYS A 582 31.13 26.39 5.92
CA LYS A 582 31.95 25.26 6.39
C LYS A 582 31.18 23.93 6.40
N LYS A 583 29.92 23.93 6.84
CA LYS A 583 29.05 22.74 6.82
C LYS A 583 28.77 22.25 5.39
N ILE A 584 28.59 23.16 4.43
CA ILE A 584 28.40 22.82 3.01
C ILE A 584 29.67 22.16 2.44
N LEU A 585 30.85 22.74 2.70
CA LEU A 585 32.13 22.15 2.29
C LEU A 585 32.37 20.75 2.86
N ASP A 586 32.04 20.52 4.14
CA ASP A 586 32.25 19.22 4.76
C ASP A 586 31.24 18.16 4.27
N ALA A 587 30.01 18.57 3.92
CA ALA A 587 29.04 17.70 3.23
C ALA A 587 29.51 17.34 1.80
N GLN A 588 30.06 18.29 1.04
CA GLN A 588 30.65 18.04 -0.27
C GLN A 588 31.85 17.07 -0.20
N LYS A 589 32.76 17.25 0.77
CA LYS A 589 33.88 16.31 1.00
C LYS A 589 33.39 14.90 1.35
N TRP A 590 32.32 14.77 2.13
CA TRP A 590 31.73 13.48 2.47
C TRP A 590 31.15 12.78 1.23
N LEU A 591 30.43 13.51 0.37
CA LEU A 591 29.94 13.00 -0.92
C LEU A 591 31.08 12.56 -1.84
N LEU A 592 32.14 13.38 -1.99
CA LEU A 592 33.30 13.06 -2.82
C LEU A 592 34.03 11.79 -2.33
N LYS A 593 34.15 11.62 -1.01
CA LYS A 593 34.71 10.42 -0.39
C LYS A 593 33.84 9.18 -0.64
N GLY A 594 32.52 9.35 -0.61
CA GLY A 594 31.55 8.31 -1.00
C GLY A 594 31.62 7.93 -2.48
N GLN A 595 31.89 8.87 -3.38
CA GLN A 595 32.12 8.60 -4.80
C GLN A 595 33.44 7.85 -5.02
N LYS A 596 34.57 8.30 -4.45
CA LYS A 596 35.86 7.58 -4.55
C LYS A 596 35.76 6.14 -4.04
N GLN A 597 35.09 5.89 -2.91
CA GLN A 597 34.88 4.53 -2.41
C GLN A 597 33.97 3.67 -3.30
N ARG A 598 33.09 4.26 -4.12
CA ARG A 598 32.32 3.54 -5.15
C ARG A 598 33.17 3.24 -6.38
N GLU A 599 34.03 4.16 -6.81
CA GLU A 599 34.98 3.95 -7.91
C GLU A 599 36.04 2.89 -7.58
N GLU A 600 36.61 2.93 -6.37
CA GLU A 600 37.56 1.91 -5.88
C GLU A 600 36.89 0.53 -5.84
N ARG A 601 35.64 0.44 -5.37
CA ARG A 601 34.84 -0.79 -5.40
C ARG A 601 34.45 -1.24 -6.81
N ALA A 602 34.31 -0.33 -7.77
CA ALA A 602 34.09 -0.67 -9.18
C ALA A 602 35.39 -1.22 -9.81
N LYS A 603 36.52 -0.53 -9.61
CA LYS A 603 37.85 -0.96 -10.08
C LYS A 603 38.25 -2.32 -9.50
N ALA A 604 38.01 -2.55 -8.20
CA ALA A 604 38.21 -3.84 -7.55
C ALA A 604 37.27 -4.97 -8.02
N ARG A 605 36.26 -4.67 -8.85
CA ARG A 605 35.32 -5.64 -9.42
C ARG A 605 35.62 -6.00 -10.87
N VAL A 606 36.54 -5.29 -11.52
CA VAL A 606 37.02 -5.60 -12.88
C VAL A 606 38.29 -6.45 -12.78
N VAL A 607 38.15 -7.76 -12.96
CA VAL A 607 39.28 -8.69 -13.04
C VAL A 607 39.81 -8.70 -14.49
N PRO A 608 41.13 -8.59 -14.72
CA PRO A 608 41.70 -8.72 -16.07
C PRO A 608 41.41 -10.09 -16.70
N PRO A 609 41.14 -10.17 -18.02
CA PRO A 609 40.64 -11.38 -18.68
C PRO A 609 41.64 -12.56 -18.72
N GLU A 610 42.91 -12.35 -18.38
CA GLU A 610 43.96 -13.37 -18.48
C GLU A 610 43.97 -14.43 -17.35
N LYS A 611 43.16 -14.28 -16.28
CA LYS A 611 43.19 -15.19 -15.12
C LYS A 611 42.03 -16.18 -15.01
N GLN A 612 41.18 -16.30 -16.04
CA GLN A 612 40.21 -17.41 -16.15
C GLN A 612 40.71 -18.58 -17.02
N ALA A 613 41.68 -18.38 -17.91
CA ALA A 613 42.19 -19.40 -18.82
C ALA A 613 43.18 -20.43 -18.20
N LYS A 614 43.50 -20.34 -16.90
CA LYS A 614 44.50 -21.20 -16.22
C LYS A 614 43.95 -21.97 -15.01
N ARG A 615 42.73 -22.51 -15.13
CA ARG A 615 42.13 -23.46 -14.14
C ARG A 615 41.41 -24.67 -14.74
N GLY A 616 41.49 -24.88 -16.05
CA GLY A 616 41.14 -26.15 -16.71
C GLY A 616 42.34 -26.61 -17.54
N GLY A 617 43.09 -27.59 -17.03
CA GLY A 617 44.31 -28.10 -17.67
C GLY A 617 45.25 -28.78 -16.69
N ASN A 618 45.59 -30.04 -16.99
CA ASN A 618 46.53 -30.96 -16.31
C ASN A 618 46.27 -31.33 -14.84
N GLY A 619 45.66 -32.51 -14.69
CA GLY A 619 46.20 -33.56 -13.82
C GLY A 619 46.40 -34.81 -14.67
N GLY A 620 47.64 -35.11 -15.05
CA GLY A 620 47.97 -36.21 -15.97
C GLY A 620 49.47 -36.21 -16.27
N SER A 621 50.13 -37.32 -15.93
CA SER A 621 51.57 -37.41 -15.60
C SER A 621 51.94 -36.65 -14.33
#